data_AF-A0A359D6P1-F1
#
_entry.id   AF-A0A359D6P1-F1
#
_cell.length_a   1.000
_cell.length_b   1.000
_cell.length_c   1.000
_cell.angle_alpha   90.00
_cell.angle_beta   90.00
_cell.angle_gamma   90.00
#
_symmetry.space_group_name_H-M   'P 1'
#
loop_
_entity.id
_entity.type
_entity.pdbx_description
1 polymer ?
#
loop_
_entity_poly.entity_id
_entity_poly.type
_entity_poly.pdbx_seq_one_letter_code
_entity_poly.pdbx_strand_id
1 'polypeptide(L)' 'SSTKSLSGHSLGAAGVQEAIYCMLMMEGNFIAGSANIDEVDPEIADLPIQLKTVENAKLTTVMSNSFGFGGTNA' A
#
# COMPACT_ATOMS: atom_id res chain seq x y z
N SER A 1 -0.41 2.50 -0.79
CA SER A 1 0.84 1.82 -1.21
C SER A 1 0.49 0.36 -1.47
N SER A 2 0.81 -0.17 -2.66
CA SER A 2 0.52 -1.57 -3.00
C SER A 2 1.70 -2.45 -2.60
N THR A 3 1.78 -2.82 -1.31
CA THR A 3 2.88 -3.62 -0.76
C THR A 3 2.87 -5.06 -1.26
N LYS A 4 1.73 -5.54 -1.77
CA LYS A 4 1.55 -6.88 -2.37
C LYS A 4 2.54 -7.15 -3.52
N SER A 5 2.94 -6.11 -4.25
CA SER A 5 3.95 -6.24 -5.32
C SER A 5 5.32 -6.71 -4.78
N LEU A 6 5.61 -6.41 -3.51
CA LEU A 6 6.84 -6.81 -2.82
C LEU A 6 6.66 -8.05 -1.94
N SER A 7 5.49 -8.19 -1.27
CA SER A 7 5.25 -9.23 -0.26
C SER A 7 4.46 -10.44 -0.77
N GLY A 8 3.88 -10.36 -1.97
CA GLY A 8 2.86 -11.31 -2.44
C GLY A 8 1.54 -11.19 -1.69
N HIS A 9 0.64 -12.16 -1.90
CA HIS A 9 -0.69 -12.20 -1.29
C HIS A 9 -0.80 -13.32 -0.24
N SER A 10 -0.52 -13.00 1.03
CA SER A 10 -0.55 -13.95 2.14
C SER A 10 -1.96 -14.32 2.65
N LEU A 11 -2.98 -14.27 1.79
CA LEU A 11 -4.37 -14.59 2.09
C LEU A 11 -4.87 -13.89 3.37
N GLY A 12 -5.29 -14.64 4.38
CA GLY A 12 -5.80 -14.08 5.65
C GLY A 12 -4.78 -13.24 6.43
N ALA A 13 -3.49 -13.37 6.16
CA ALA A 13 -2.45 -12.55 6.80
C ALA A 13 -2.18 -11.22 6.08
N ALA A 14 -2.81 -10.95 4.93
CA ALA A 14 -2.55 -9.73 4.17
C ALA A 14 -2.87 -8.46 4.98
N GLY A 15 -3.99 -8.44 5.70
CA GLY A 15 -4.39 -7.26 6.48
C GLY A 15 -3.42 -6.92 7.62
N VAL A 16 -2.91 -7.92 8.34
CA VAL A 16 -1.93 -7.66 9.42
C VAL A 16 -0.59 -7.17 8.87
N GLN A 17 -0.16 -7.69 7.71
CA GLN A 17 1.05 -7.23 7.03
C GLN A 17 0.91 -5.76 6.61
N GLU A 18 -0.21 -5.39 5.97
CA GLU A 18 -0.49 -4.02 5.55
C GLU A 18 -0.49 -3.04 6.74
N ALA A 19 -1.12 -3.42 7.86
CA ALA A 19 -1.10 -2.62 9.08
C ALA A 19 0.32 -2.42 9.62
N ILE A 20 1.16 -3.46 9.67
CA ILE A 20 2.55 -3.37 10.10
C ILE A 20 3.35 -2.45 9.18
N TYR A 21 3.21 -2.59 7.86
CA TYR A 21 3.90 -1.74 6.90
C TYR A 21 3.48 -0.28 7.03
N CYS A 22 2.19 0.00 7.25
CA CYS A 22 1.70 1.33 7.54
C CYS A 22 2.36 1.94 8.79
N MET A 23 2.49 1.17 9.87
CA MET A 23 3.17 1.66 11.08
C MET A 23 4.65 1.94 10.84
N LEU A 24 5.36 1.06 10.12
CA LEU A 24 6.76 1.27 9.76
C LEU A 24 6.95 2.50 8.87
N MET A 25 6.05 2.74 7.91
CA MET A 25 6.06 3.93 7.06
C MET A 25 5.80 5.21 7.86
N MET A 26 4.88 5.18 8.82
CA MET A 26 4.62 6.32 9.72
C MET A 26 5.83 6.59 10.63
N GLU A 27 6.37 5.56 11.28
CA GLU A 27 7.52 5.67 12.18
C GLU A 27 8.78 6.15 11.43
N GLY A 28 9.04 5.56 10.26
CA GLY A 28 10.17 5.90 9.40
C GLY A 28 9.98 7.16 8.57
N ASN A 29 8.81 7.80 8.64
CA ASN A 29 8.48 9.03 7.91
C ASN A 29 8.64 8.92 6.39
N PHE A 30 8.25 7.78 5.81
CA PHE A 30 8.32 7.53 4.37
C PHE A 30 7.05 6.84 3.84
N ILE A 31 6.84 6.89 2.53
CA ILE A 31 5.83 6.08 1.83
C ILE A 31 6.56 5.18 0.85
N ALA A 32 6.37 3.87 0.97
CA ALA A 32 6.91 2.91 0.01
C ALA A 32 6.24 3.09 -1.37
N GLY A 33 7.06 3.12 -2.42
CA GLY A 33 6.59 3.08 -3.80
C GLY A 33 5.98 1.73 -4.17
N SER A 34 5.08 1.74 -5.15
CA SER A 34 4.46 0.56 -5.72
C SER A 34 5.43 -0.05 -6.73
N ALA A 35 6.05 -1.17 -6.37
CA ALA A 35 7.01 -1.86 -7.22
C ALA A 35 6.36 -2.52 -8.45
N ASN A 36 7.17 -2.86 -9.44
CA ASN A 36 6.78 -3.61 -10.64
C ASN A 36 5.67 -2.94 -11.49
N ILE A 37 5.67 -1.61 -11.55
CA ILE A 37 4.81 -0.82 -12.44
C ILE A 37 5.72 -0.08 -13.42
N ASP A 38 5.73 -0.52 -14.67
CA ASP A 38 6.48 0.13 -15.77
C ASP A 38 5.61 1.12 -16.54
N GLU A 39 4.31 0.83 -16.67
CA GLU A 39 3.32 1.64 -17.35
C GLU A 39 2.04 1.69 -16.50
N VAL A 40 1.53 2.90 -16.26
CA VAL A 40 0.28 3.12 -15.52
C VAL A 40 -0.87 3.02 -16.48
N ASP A 41 -1.93 2.31 -16.09
CA ASP A 41 -3.15 2.21 -16.88
C ASP A 41 -3.75 3.62 -17.13
N PRO A 42 -3.99 4.02 -18.40
CA PRO A 42 -4.56 5.32 -18.74
C PRO A 42 -5.86 5.67 -18.02
N GLU A 43 -6.67 4.68 -17.64
CA GLU A 43 -7.96 4.90 -16.96
C GLU A 43 -7.81 5.40 -15.52
N ILE A 44 -6.64 5.21 -14.90
CA ILE A 44 -6.35 5.61 -13.51
C ILE A 44 -5.12 6.51 -13.40
N ALA A 45 -4.64 7.05 -14.52
CA ALA A 45 -3.41 7.84 -14.59
C ALA A 45 -3.49 9.16 -13.80
N ASP A 46 -4.70 9.62 -13.46
CA ASP A 46 -4.96 10.79 -12.63
C ASP A 46 -4.94 10.49 -11.11
N LEU A 47 -4.93 9.22 -10.71
CA LEU A 47 -4.84 8.83 -9.30
C LEU A 47 -3.42 9.03 -8.76
N PRO A 48 -3.27 9.36 -7.46
CA PRO A 48 -1.96 9.60 -6.83
C PRO A 48 -1.22 8.29 -6.52
N ILE A 49 -0.89 7.51 -7.54
CA ILE A 49 -0.16 6.25 -7.42
C ILE A 49 1.32 6.55 -7.22
N GLN A 50 1.82 6.27 -6.02
CA GLN A 50 3.25 6.43 -5.74
C GLN A 50 4.04 5.29 -6.36
N LEU A 51 4.83 5.60 -7.40
CA LEU A 51 5.72 4.67 -8.10
C LEU A 51 7.12 4.59 -7.46
N LYS A 52 7.50 5.62 -6.70
CA LYS A 52 8.80 5.69 -6.00
C LYS A 52 8.57 5.95 -4.52
N THR A 53 9.57 5.58 -3.72
CA THR A 53 9.57 5.90 -2.29
C THR A 53 9.56 7.42 -2.11
N VAL A 54 8.67 7.89 -1.23
CA VAL A 54 8.57 9.29 -0.85
C VAL A 54 9.11 9.43 0.56
N GLU A 55 10.19 10.18 0.72
CA GLU A 55 10.78 10.49 2.02
C GLU A 55 10.11 11.72 2.65
N ASN A 56 10.18 11.82 3.97
CA ASN A 56 9.69 12.95 4.76
C ASN A 56 8.18 13.25 4.57
N ALA A 57 7.37 12.21 4.40
CA ALA A 57 5.94 12.33 4.07
C ALA A 57 5.06 12.87 5.22
N LYS A 58 5.55 12.85 6.47
CA LYS A 58 4.88 13.29 7.71
C LYS A 58 3.47 12.71 7.87
N LEU A 59 3.37 11.39 7.84
CA LEU A 59 2.10 10.68 7.99
C LEU A 59 1.62 10.70 9.45
N THR A 60 0.49 11.36 9.72
CA THR A 60 -0.17 11.33 11.03
C THR A 60 -1.38 10.41 11.07
N THR A 61 -1.86 9.97 9.91
CA THR A 61 -3.05 9.13 9.77
C THR A 61 -2.89 8.30 8.51
N VAL A 62 -3.25 7.02 8.62
CA VAL A 62 -3.19 6.04 7.52
C VAL A 62 -4.46 5.21 7.53
N MET A 63 -4.86 4.75 6.35
CA MET A 63 -5.96 3.81 6.17
C MET A 63 -5.42 2.58 5.44
N SER A 64 -5.64 1.40 6.03
CA SER A 64 -5.52 0.13 5.34
C SER A 64 -6.93 -0.35 5.04
N ASN A 65 -7.19 -0.71 3.78
CA ASN A 65 -8.51 -1.17 3.35
C ASN A 65 -8.34 -2.42 2.49
N SER A 66 -8.98 -3.50 2.91
CA SER A 66 -8.80 -4.84 2.37
C SER A 66 -10.14 -5.53 2.11
N PHE A 67 -10.14 -6.40 1.10
CA PHE A 67 -11.30 -7.16 0.66
C PHE A 67 -10.94 -8.64 0.64
N GLY A 68 -11.88 -9.49 1.07
CA GLY A 68 -11.75 -10.93 1.10
C GLY A 68 -12.99 -11.62 0.52
N PHE A 69 -12.85 -12.91 0.22
CA PHE A 69 -13.97 -13.74 -0.23
C PHE A 69 -15.12 -13.73 0.79
N GLY A 70 -16.34 -13.94 0.29
CA GLY A 70 -17.54 -14.00 1.14
C GLY A 70 -18.04 -12.65 1.64
N GLY A 71 -17.58 -11.53 1.07
CA GLY A 71 -18.01 -10.18 1.46
C GLY A 71 -17.32 -9.66 2.72
N THR A 72 -16.16 -10.22 3.09
CA THR A 72 -15.36 -9.74 4.22
C THR A 72 -14.60 -8.49 3.81
N ASN A 73 -14.91 -7.35 4.42
CA ASN A 73 -14.21 -6.08 4.21
C ASN A 73 -13.67 -5.59 5.57
N ALA A 74 -12.42 -5.14 5.60
CA ALA A 74 -11.73 -4.69 6.81
C ALA A 74 -10.66 -3.66 6.50
#